data_AF-A0A973SWU7-F1
#
_entry.id   AF-A0A973SWU7-F1
#
_cell.length_a   1.000
_cell.length_b   1.000
_cell.length_c   1.000
_cell.angle_alpha   90.00
_cell.angle_beta   90.00
_cell.angle_gamma   90.00
#
_symmetry.space_group_name_H-M   'P 1'
#
loop_
_entity.id
_entity.type
_entity.pdbx_description
1 polymer ?
#
loop_
_entity_poly.entity_id
_entity_poly.type
_entity_poly.pdbx_seq_one_letter_code
_entity_poly.pdbx_strand_id
1 'polypeptide(L)'
;AESAAREYDLTFGSGLSELIDPGQWAMIAATYASRALEGGLFHAADPSDAQRFDEVATDWRFAAEAVAEALKFFPPGAADLPPDAFWSETGREVRETEPARLTRRRLEDDLAFYRQSLDDFVRLHARP
;
A
#
# COMPACT_ATOMS: atom_id res chain seq x y z
N ALA A 1 16.44 2.48 -13.05
CA ALA A 1 15.21 2.39 -12.23
C ALA A 1 14.55 1.02 -12.37
N GLU A 2 14.15 0.61 -13.58
CA GLU A 2 13.47 -0.68 -13.82
C GLU A 2 14.37 -1.91 -13.56
N SER A 3 15.63 -1.91 -14.01
CA SER A 3 16.56 -3.02 -13.76
C SER A 3 16.79 -3.29 -12.26
N ALA A 4 16.90 -2.22 -11.46
CA ALA A 4 17.02 -2.33 -10.01
C ALA A 4 15.71 -2.82 -9.37
N ALA A 5 14.54 -2.39 -9.88
CA ALA A 5 13.26 -2.88 -9.39
C ALA A 5 13.14 -4.40 -9.57
N ARG A 6 13.58 -4.94 -10.72
CA ARG A 6 13.60 -6.39 -10.97
C ARG A 6 14.64 -7.12 -10.10
N GLU A 7 15.78 -6.50 -9.85
CA GLU A 7 16.83 -7.07 -8.99
C GLU A 7 16.38 -7.19 -7.53
N TYR A 8 15.61 -6.22 -7.04
CA TYR A 8 15.11 -6.17 -5.66
C TYR A 8 13.66 -6.67 -5.51
N ASP A 9 13.07 -7.26 -6.56
CA ASP A 9 11.67 -7.74 -6.60
C ASP A 9 10.64 -6.68 -6.12
N LEU A 10 10.81 -5.44 -6.57
CA LEU A 10 9.93 -4.31 -6.25
C LEU A 10 8.79 -4.21 -7.27
N THR A 11 7.54 -4.12 -6.80
CA THR A 11 6.38 -3.99 -7.70
C THR A 11 6.34 -2.64 -8.40
N PHE A 12 6.57 -1.54 -7.67
CA PHE A 12 6.32 -0.17 -8.18
C PHE A 12 7.58 0.62 -8.55
N GLY A 13 8.77 0.12 -8.20
CA GLY A 13 10.04 0.71 -8.61
C GLY A 13 10.97 1.08 -7.46
N SER A 14 12.22 1.42 -7.81
CA SER A 14 13.29 1.71 -6.85
C SER A 14 13.46 3.20 -6.54
N GLY A 15 12.93 4.10 -7.37
CA GLY A 15 13.07 5.54 -7.24
C GLY A 15 11.90 6.22 -6.52
N LEU A 16 12.00 7.53 -6.37
CA LEU A 16 10.85 8.38 -6.03
C LEU A 16 9.92 8.47 -7.25
N SER A 17 8.60 8.38 -7.04
CA SER A 17 7.64 8.42 -8.15
C SER A 17 7.51 9.82 -8.76
N GLU A 18 7.52 9.89 -10.09
CA GLU A 18 7.28 11.13 -10.86
C GLU A 18 5.85 11.18 -11.44
N LEU A 19 5.11 10.06 -11.38
CA LEU A 19 3.78 9.92 -11.97
C LEU A 19 2.65 9.94 -10.92
N ILE A 20 2.96 9.50 -9.70
CA ILE A 20 2.01 9.32 -8.62
C ILE A 20 2.56 10.04 -7.41
N ASP A 21 1.80 11.00 -6.90
CA ASP A 21 2.15 11.76 -5.71
C ASP A 21 1.82 11.00 -4.40
N PRO A 22 2.26 11.49 -3.23
CA PRO A 22 2.04 10.80 -1.95
C PRO A 22 0.55 10.58 -1.63
N GLY A 23 -0.30 11.55 -1.98
CA GLY A 23 -1.74 11.46 -1.71
C GLY A 23 -2.40 10.38 -2.55
N GLN A 24 -2.02 10.30 -3.83
CA GLN A 24 -2.48 9.23 -4.72
C GLN A 24 -1.97 7.86 -4.26
N TRP A 25 -0.72 7.72 -3.83
CA TRP A 25 -0.22 6.46 -3.27
C TRP A 25 -0.99 6.00 -2.03
N ALA A 26 -1.31 6.92 -1.12
CA ALA A 26 -2.12 6.61 0.06
C ALA A 26 -3.53 6.10 -0.32
N MET A 27 -4.16 6.67 -1.35
CA MET A 27 -5.44 6.16 -1.85
C MET A 27 -5.31 4.80 -2.53
N ILE A 28 -4.26 4.58 -3.33
CA ILE A 28 -4.00 3.29 -3.98
C ILE A 28 -3.84 2.21 -2.91
N ALA A 29 -3.06 2.50 -1.87
CA ALA A 29 -2.90 1.61 -0.72
C ALA A 29 -4.25 1.27 -0.06
N ALA A 30 -5.06 2.29 0.26
CA ALA A 30 -6.37 2.08 0.86
C ALA A 30 -7.32 1.27 -0.05
N THR A 31 -7.24 1.48 -1.36
CA THR A 31 -8.04 0.74 -2.35
C THR A 31 -7.69 -0.76 -2.34
N TYR A 32 -6.40 -1.10 -2.41
CA TYR A 32 -5.95 -2.48 -2.35
C TYR A 32 -6.25 -3.12 -0.98
N ALA A 33 -6.06 -2.40 0.12
CA ALA A 33 -6.41 -2.90 1.44
C ALA A 33 -7.91 -3.22 1.57
N SER A 34 -8.78 -2.34 1.05
CA SER A 34 -10.22 -2.59 1.04
C SER A 34 -10.59 -3.83 0.23
N ARG A 35 -9.97 -4.02 -0.94
CA ARG A 35 -10.19 -5.20 -1.78
C ARG A 35 -9.68 -6.48 -1.11
N ALA A 36 -8.53 -6.43 -0.44
CA ALA A 36 -7.99 -7.57 0.30
C ALA A 36 -8.92 -7.98 1.46
N LEU A 37 -9.48 -7.02 2.20
CA LEU A 37 -10.45 -7.28 3.26
C LEU A 37 -11.72 -7.94 2.72
N GLU A 38 -12.30 -7.36 1.66
CA GLU A 38 -13.49 -7.92 1.00
C GLU A 38 -13.22 -9.31 0.42
N GLY A 39 -12.10 -9.47 -0.29
CA GLY A 39 -11.66 -10.75 -0.84
C GLY A 39 -11.43 -11.80 0.23
N GLY A 40 -10.90 -11.42 1.41
CA GLY A 40 -10.72 -12.31 2.55
C GLY A 40 -12.04 -12.84 3.11
N LEU A 41 -13.10 -12.01 3.13
CA LEU A 41 -14.44 -12.46 3.52
C LEU A 41 -15.00 -13.48 2.53
N PHE A 42 -14.80 -13.27 1.23
CA PHE A 42 -15.21 -14.23 0.20
C PHE A 42 -14.39 -15.53 0.26
N HIS A 43 -13.07 -15.43 0.47
CA HIS A 43 -12.21 -16.61 0.68
C HIS A 43 -12.66 -17.44 1.88
N ALA A 44 -13.07 -16.80 2.98
CA ALA A 44 -13.56 -17.52 4.15
C ALA A 44 -14.83 -18.36 3.86
N ALA A 45 -15.65 -17.95 2.89
CA ALA A 45 -16.83 -18.69 2.46
C ALA A 45 -16.49 -19.90 1.57
N ASP A 46 -15.43 -19.81 0.77
CA ASP A 46 -14.89 -20.92 -0.01
C ASP A 46 -13.34 -20.95 0.03
N PRO A 47 -12.75 -21.56 1.08
CA PRO A 47 -11.28 -21.65 1.21
C PRO A 47 -10.65 -22.59 0.17
N SER A 48 -11.46 -23.26 -0.66
CA SER A 48 -10.96 -24.16 -1.70
C SER A 48 -10.51 -23.41 -2.96
N ASP A 49 -10.95 -22.16 -3.13
CA ASP A 49 -10.63 -21.30 -4.26
C ASP A 49 -9.19 -20.74 -4.16
N ALA A 50 -8.27 -21.39 -4.86
CA ALA A 50 -6.87 -20.98 -4.92
C ALA A 50 -6.66 -19.63 -5.62
N GLN A 51 -7.49 -19.30 -6.62
CA GLN A 51 -7.38 -18.01 -7.31
C GLN A 51 -7.73 -16.87 -6.33
N ARG A 52 -8.78 -17.06 -5.53
CA ARG A 52 -9.15 -16.08 -4.51
C ARG A 52 -8.05 -15.87 -3.48
N PHE A 53 -7.38 -16.94 -3.05
CA PHE A 53 -6.23 -16.84 -2.15
C PHE A 53 -5.13 -15.95 -2.75
N ASP A 54 -4.74 -16.21 -4.01
CA ASP A 54 -3.68 -15.45 -4.69
C ASP A 54 -4.06 -13.97 -4.87
N GLU A 55 -5.33 -13.69 -5.17
CA GLU A 55 -5.86 -12.32 -5.29
C GLU A 55 -5.77 -11.56 -3.96
N VAL A 56 -6.19 -12.16 -2.85
CA VAL A 56 -6.14 -11.53 -1.52
C VAL A 56 -4.71 -11.28 -1.07
N ALA A 57 -3.83 -12.25 -1.25
CA ALA A 57 -2.40 -12.09 -0.92
C ALA A 57 -1.75 -10.99 -1.78
N THR A 58 -2.08 -10.95 -3.08
CA THR A 58 -1.57 -9.92 -3.98
C THR A 58 -2.08 -8.52 -3.60
N ASP A 59 -3.36 -8.38 -3.28
CA ASP A 59 -3.94 -7.09 -2.89
C ASP A 59 -3.32 -6.59 -1.55
N TRP A 60 -3.10 -7.47 -0.56
CA TRP A 60 -2.38 -7.06 0.66
C TRP A 60 -0.94 -6.62 0.38
N ARG A 61 -0.21 -7.34 -0.47
CA ARG A 61 1.15 -6.97 -0.88
C ARG A 61 1.15 -5.59 -1.56
N PHE A 62 0.26 -5.37 -2.52
CA PHE A 62 0.17 -4.10 -3.24
C PHE A 62 -0.25 -2.93 -2.33
N ALA A 63 -1.12 -3.18 -1.35
CA ALA A 63 -1.44 -2.18 -0.33
C ALA A 63 -0.19 -1.77 0.45
N ALA A 64 0.58 -2.74 0.96
CA ALA A 64 1.81 -2.47 1.71
C ALA A 64 2.86 -1.75 0.85
N GLU A 65 3.09 -2.20 -0.38
CA GLU A 65 4.07 -1.57 -1.27
C GLU A 65 3.67 -0.15 -1.68
N ALA A 66 2.38 0.11 -1.92
CA ALA A 66 1.90 1.46 -2.19
C ALA A 66 2.11 2.43 -1.00
N VAL A 67 1.93 1.96 0.24
CA VAL A 67 2.28 2.77 1.42
C VAL A 67 3.79 3.03 1.48
N ALA A 68 4.60 2.02 1.17
CA ALA A 68 6.05 2.18 1.12
C ALA A 68 6.47 3.22 0.08
N GLU A 69 5.82 3.28 -1.09
CA GLU A 69 6.02 4.34 -2.08
C GLU A 69 5.66 5.73 -1.53
N ALA A 70 4.52 5.88 -0.85
CA ALA A 70 4.13 7.13 -0.21
C ALA A 70 5.18 7.60 0.82
N LEU A 71 5.74 6.67 1.61
CA LEU A 71 6.75 6.97 2.62
C LEU A 71 8.08 7.49 2.05
N LYS A 72 8.44 7.14 0.81
CA LYS A 72 9.68 7.61 0.17
C LYS A 72 9.72 9.13 -0.01
N PHE A 73 8.55 9.79 -0.04
CA PHE A 73 8.46 11.24 -0.20
C PHE A 73 8.88 12.01 1.04
N PHE A 74 8.87 11.39 2.22
CA PHE A 74 9.16 12.12 3.44
C PHE A 74 10.66 12.39 3.57
N PRO A 75 11.06 13.66 3.77
CA PRO A 75 12.42 13.98 4.17
C PRO A 75 12.80 13.23 5.47
N PRO A 76 14.08 12.90 5.68
CA PRO A 76 14.53 12.27 6.93
C PRO A 76 14.03 13.03 8.16
N GLY A 77 13.38 12.33 9.10
CA GLY A 77 12.86 12.92 10.34
C GLY A 77 11.57 13.74 10.24
N ALA A 78 11.07 14.06 9.04
CA ALA A 78 9.81 14.80 8.87
C ALA A 78 8.57 13.97 9.26
N ALA A 79 7.69 14.54 10.09
CA ALA A 79 6.42 13.90 10.46
C ALA A 79 5.32 14.13 9.42
N ASP A 80 5.42 15.23 8.68
CA ASP A 80 4.45 15.70 7.69
C ASP A 80 5.17 16.07 6.39
N LEU A 81 4.46 15.95 5.27
CA LEU A 81 4.94 16.38 3.96
C LEU A 81 4.60 17.86 3.72
N PRO A 82 5.48 18.60 3.02
CA PRO A 82 5.18 19.97 2.62
C PRO A 82 4.04 19.98 1.58
N PRO A 83 3.25 21.07 1.48
CA PRO A 83 2.08 21.11 0.59
C PRO A 83 2.40 20.90 -0.89
N ASP A 84 3.60 21.30 -1.32
CA ASP A 84 4.09 21.17 -2.70
C ASP A 84 4.47 19.74 -3.09
N ALA A 85 4.60 18.83 -2.11
CA ALA A 85 4.73 17.39 -2.39
C ALA A 85 3.47 16.79 -3.01
N PHE A 86 2.33 17.49 -2.97
CA PHE A 86 1.05 17.06 -3.52
C PHE A 86 0.75 17.87 -4.80
N TRP A 87 1.29 17.41 -5.93
CA TRP A 87 1.19 18.13 -7.20
C TRP A 87 -0.03 17.73 -8.02
N SER A 88 -0.62 16.56 -7.80
CA SER A 88 -1.86 16.15 -8.48
C SER A 88 -3.08 16.81 -7.82
N GLU A 89 -4.16 16.97 -8.59
CA GLU A 89 -5.44 17.45 -8.07
C GLU A 89 -5.96 16.52 -6.96
N THR A 90 -5.95 15.22 -7.22
CA THR A 90 -6.44 14.21 -6.29
C THR A 90 -5.61 14.13 -5.02
N GLY A 91 -4.29 14.22 -5.12
CA GLY A 91 -3.41 14.23 -3.94
C GLY A 91 -3.63 15.45 -3.05
N ARG A 92 -3.89 16.62 -3.65
CA ARG A 92 -4.29 17.83 -2.91
C ARG A 92 -5.63 17.65 -2.20
N GLU A 93 -6.62 17.08 -2.88
CA GLU A 93 -7.94 16.83 -2.29
C GLU A 93 -7.85 15.91 -1.07
N VAL A 94 -7.11 14.81 -1.14
CA VAL A 94 -6.88 13.90 0.00
C VAL A 94 -6.23 14.65 1.16
N ARG A 95 -5.24 15.50 0.87
CA ARG A 95 -4.59 16.32 1.91
C ARG A 95 -5.54 17.32 2.55
N GLU A 96 -6.43 17.93 1.79
CA GLU A 96 -7.38 18.92 2.29
C GLU A 96 -8.49 18.28 3.12
N THR A 97 -8.98 17.11 2.69
CA THR A 97 -10.13 16.44 3.29
C THR A 97 -9.73 15.47 4.41
N GLU A 98 -8.60 14.78 4.28
CA GLU A 98 -8.17 13.71 5.17
C GLU A 98 -6.67 13.82 5.57
N PRO A 99 -6.16 14.98 6.02
CA PRO A 99 -4.73 15.21 6.26
C PRO A 99 -4.11 14.23 7.26
N ALA A 100 -4.88 13.77 8.25
CA ALA A 100 -4.40 12.82 9.27
C ALA A 100 -3.96 11.47 8.67
N ARG A 101 -4.47 11.10 7.50
CA ARG A 101 -4.06 9.89 6.77
C ARG A 101 -2.66 9.97 6.20
N LEU A 102 -2.17 11.18 5.98
CA LEU A 102 -0.92 11.46 5.27
C LEU A 102 0.24 11.83 6.21
N THR A 103 0.09 11.57 7.51
CA THR A 103 1.21 11.71 8.46
C THR A 103 2.13 10.50 8.34
N ARG A 104 3.44 10.69 8.56
CA ARG A 104 4.42 9.58 8.53
C ARG A 104 3.98 8.45 9.46
N ARG A 105 3.64 8.79 10.71
CA ARG A 105 3.21 7.82 11.71
C ARG A 105 2.04 6.98 11.21
N ARG A 106 1.02 7.62 10.63
CA ARG A 106 -0.16 6.91 10.14
C ARG A 106 0.18 5.96 8.99
N LEU A 107 1.03 6.39 8.05
CA LEU A 107 1.49 5.53 6.96
C LEU A 107 2.36 4.39 7.47
N GLU A 108 3.22 4.61 8.46
CA GLU A 108 4.00 3.54 9.10
C GLU A 108 3.10 2.52 9.81
N ASP A 109 2.07 2.99 10.54
CA ASP A 109 1.06 2.13 11.17
C ASP A 109 0.32 1.28 10.12
N ASP A 110 -0.10 1.89 9.01
CA ASP A 110 -0.78 1.20 7.90
C ASP A 110 0.14 0.18 7.21
N LEU A 111 1.41 0.53 6.98
CA LEU A 111 2.40 -0.39 6.41
C LEU A 111 2.59 -1.62 7.29
N ALA A 112 2.74 -1.42 8.60
CA ALA A 112 2.90 -2.51 9.56
C ALA A 112 1.65 -3.40 9.57
N PHE A 113 0.47 -2.79 9.60
CA PHE A 113 -0.80 -3.53 9.58
C PHE A 113 -0.97 -4.35 8.29
N TYR A 114 -0.68 -3.79 7.11
CA TYR A 114 -0.85 -4.49 5.84
C TYR A 114 0.13 -5.64 5.67
N ARG A 115 1.38 -5.47 6.09
CA ARG A 115 2.37 -6.56 6.11
C ARG A 115 1.96 -7.68 7.06
N GLN A 116 1.54 -7.33 8.28
CA GLN A 116 1.06 -8.30 9.25
C GLN A 116 -0.18 -9.06 8.73
N SER A 117 -1.10 -8.36 8.08
CA SER A 117 -2.30 -8.95 7.50
C SER A 117 -1.97 -9.93 6.37
N LEU A 118 -1.00 -9.60 5.52
CA LEU A 118 -0.48 -10.52 4.50
C LEU A 118 0.12 -11.78 5.13
N ASP A 119 1.03 -11.59 6.09
CA ASP A 119 1.73 -12.70 6.74
C ASP A 119 0.76 -13.63 7.46
N ASP A 120 -0.23 -13.06 8.16
CA ASP A 120 -1.26 -13.83 8.84
C ASP A 120 -2.16 -14.57 7.86
N PHE A 121 -2.60 -13.90 6.78
CA PHE A 121 -3.44 -14.52 5.75
C PHE A 121 -2.72 -15.70 5.08
N VAL A 122 -1.47 -15.52 4.67
CA VAL A 122 -0.66 -16.59 4.07
C VAL A 122 -0.45 -17.71 5.08
N ARG A 123 -0.06 -17.41 6.33
CA ARG A 123 0.18 -18.45 7.35
C ARG A 123 -1.07 -19.29 7.65
N LEU A 124 -2.24 -18.66 7.71
CA LEU A 124 -3.50 -19.34 8.07
C LEU A 124 -4.10 -20.15 6.92
N HIS A 125 -3.76 -19.84 5.68
CA HIS A 125 -4.42 -20.41 4.50
C HIS A 125 -3.47 -21.09 3.49
N ALA A 126 -2.14 -20.99 3.69
CA ALA A 126 -1.18 -21.75 2.90
C ALA A 126 -1.45 -23.25 3.04
N ARG A 127 -1.71 -23.91 1.91
CA ARG A 127 -1.84 -25.37 1.87
C ARG A 127 -0.46 -26.02 2.05
N PRO A 128 -0.37 -27.15 2.78
CA PRO A 128 0.85 -27.95 2.86
C PRO A 128 1.25 -28.56 1.52
#